data_AF-A0A7X9UFW5-F1
#
_entry.id   AF-A0A7X9UFW5-F1
#
_cell.length_a   1.000
_cell.length_b   1.000
_cell.length_c   1.000
_cell.angle_alpha   90.00
_cell.angle_beta   90.00
_cell.angle_gamma   90.00
#
_symmetry.space_group_name_H-M   'P 1'
#
loop_
_entity.id
_entity.type
_entity.pdbx_description
1 polymer ?
#
loop_
_entity_poly.entity_id
_entity_poly.type
_entity_poly.pdbx_seq_one_letter_code
_entity_poly.pdbx_strand_id
1 'polypeptide(L)' 'MPVITVEAAKLSKEQKRKLVQELTESASNIMNIPQQAFFVFVKENDTENIGVAGQLIADRQQSDSLKSEENNTQQGDRL' A
#
# COMPACT_ATOMS: atom_id res chain seq x y z
N MET A 1 19.02 18.02 -5.56
CA MET A 1 18.00 17.24 -6.27
C MET A 1 17.58 16.07 -5.38
N PRO A 2 16.64 16.29 -4.45
CA PRO A 2 16.15 15.23 -3.57
C PRO A 2 15.23 14.24 -4.31
N VAL A 3 15.25 12.99 -3.90
CA VAL A 3 14.44 11.91 -4.48
C VAL A 3 13.66 11.22 -3.37
N ILE A 4 12.35 11.03 -3.60
CA ILE A 4 11.46 10.26 -2.74
C ILE A 4 11.01 9.05 -3.54
N THR A 5 11.23 7.84 -3.01
CA THR A 5 10.74 6.60 -3.63
C THR A 5 9.73 5.95 -2.71
N VAL A 6 8.58 5.59 -3.27
CA VAL A 6 7.51 4.85 -2.59
C VAL A 6 7.35 3.51 -3.28
N GLU A 7 7.60 2.43 -2.54
CA GLU A 7 7.31 1.06 -2.94
C GLU A 7 5.99 0.65 -2.29
N ALA A 8 4.99 0.29 -3.10
CA ALA A 8 3.65 -0.04 -2.61
C ALA A 8 3.01 -1.16 -3.43
N ALA A 9 1.90 -1.71 -2.94
CA ALA A 9 0.98 -2.47 -3.78
C ALA A 9 0.29 -1.53 -4.81
N LYS A 10 -0.53 -2.09 -5.71
CA LYS A 10 -1.27 -1.30 -6.71
C LYS A 10 -2.12 -0.20 -6.06
N LEU A 11 -2.02 1.01 -6.60
CA LEU A 11 -2.75 2.21 -6.17
C LEU A 11 -3.62 2.76 -7.30
N SER A 12 -4.74 3.36 -6.93
CA SER A 12 -5.52 4.15 -7.89
C SER A 12 -4.74 5.37 -8.39
N LYS A 13 -5.13 5.89 -9.56
CA LYS A 13 -4.53 7.10 -10.13
C LYS A 13 -4.69 8.31 -9.20
N GLU A 14 -5.82 8.44 -8.52
CA GLU A 14 -6.07 9.53 -7.57
C GLU A 14 -5.17 9.44 -6.34
N GLN A 15 -4.98 8.23 -5.78
CA GLN A 15 -4.03 8.02 -4.68
C GLN A 15 -2.62 8.41 -5.09
N LYS A 16 -2.15 7.99 -6.27
CA LYS A 16 -0.82 8.37 -6.78
C LYS A 16 -0.66 9.87 -6.92
N ARG A 17 -1.67 10.57 -7.46
CA ARG A 17 -1.65 12.04 -7.59
C ARG A 17 -1.52 12.71 -6.22
N LYS A 18 -2.35 12.30 -5.27
CA LYS A 18 -2.34 12.83 -3.90
C LYS A 18 -0.99 12.57 -3.21
N LEU A 19 -0.45 11.35 -3.36
CA LEU A 19 0.83 10.95 -2.76
C LEU A 19 1.98 11.84 -3.25
N VAL A 20 2.08 12.04 -4.56
CA VAL A 20 3.13 12.88 -5.16
C VAL A 20 3.02 14.33 -4.67
N GLN A 21 1.80 14.87 -4.62
CA GLN A 21 1.55 16.24 -4.17
C GLN A 21 1.96 16.43 -2.70
N GLU A 22 1.40 15.63 -1.79
CA GLU A 22 1.56 15.84 -0.34
C GLU A 22 3.00 15.55 0.11
N LEU A 23 3.67 14.55 -0.48
CA LEU A 23 5.07 14.25 -0.18
C LEU A 23 6.00 15.38 -0.65
N THR A 24 5.75 15.91 -1.85
CA THR A 24 6.55 17.02 -2.39
C THR A 24 6.37 18.29 -1.56
N GLU A 25 5.13 18.64 -1.21
CA GLU A 25 4.82 19.81 -0.39
C GLU A 25 5.47 19.70 0.99
N SER A 26 5.30 18.56 1.66
CA SER A 26 5.88 18.34 3.00
C SER A 26 7.40 18.41 2.97
N ALA A 27 8.05 17.73 2.02
CA ALA A 27 9.51 17.73 1.91
C ALA A 27 10.07 19.11 1.53
N SER A 28 9.41 19.82 0.61
CA SER A 28 9.76 21.18 0.23
C SER A 28 9.72 22.13 1.43
N ASN A 29 8.65 22.05 2.23
CA ASN A 29 8.48 22.87 3.43
C ASN A 29 9.54 22.58 4.50
N ILE A 30 9.82 21.29 4.77
CA ILE A 30 10.80 20.88 5.80
C ILE A 30 12.23 21.22 5.38
N MET A 31 12.57 20.99 4.12
CA MET A 31 13.95 21.15 3.62
C MET A 31 14.24 22.57 3.13
N ASN A 32 13.23 23.43 3.03
CA ASN A 32 13.33 24.77 2.46
C ASN A 32 13.92 24.76 1.04
N ILE A 33 13.48 23.80 0.22
CA ILE A 33 13.89 23.63 -1.19
C ILE A 33 12.64 23.78 -2.06
N PRO A 34 12.71 24.46 -3.23
CA PRO A 34 11.56 24.58 -4.12
C PRO A 34 11.03 23.22 -4.60
N GLN A 35 9.70 23.08 -4.68
CA GLN A 35 9.03 21.83 -5.05
C GLN A 35 9.53 21.24 -6.38
N GLN A 36 9.85 22.08 -7.37
CA GLN A 36 10.36 21.67 -8.67
C GLN A 36 11.72 20.94 -8.64
N ALA A 37 12.42 20.97 -7.51
CA ALA A 37 13.69 20.26 -7.34
C ALA A 37 13.52 18.80 -6.89
N PHE A 38 12.31 18.38 -6.55
CA PHE A 38 11.99 17.05 -6.04
C PHE A 38 11.51 16.11 -7.14
N PHE A 39 11.96 14.87 -7.06
CA PHE A 39 11.44 13.76 -7.85
C PHE A 39 10.76 12.76 -6.93
N VAL A 40 9.52 12.38 -7.25
CA VAL A 40 8.78 11.34 -6.52
C VAL A 40 8.51 10.17 -7.45
N PHE A 41 9.04 9.01 -7.11
CA PHE A 41 8.79 7.76 -7.83
C PHE A 41 7.81 6.89 -7.03
N VAL A 42 6.72 6.50 -7.67
CA VAL A 42 5.79 5.51 -7.12
C VAL A 42 5.97 4.21 -7.88
N LYS A 43 6.44 3.18 -7.19
CA LYS A 43 6.70 1.86 -7.73
C LYS A 43 5.68 0.89 -7.13
N GLU A 44 4.89 0.31 -8.01
CA GLU A 44 3.82 -0.60 -7.67
C GLU A 44 4.28 -2.03 -7.91
N ASN A 45 4.11 -2.89 -6.90
CA ASN A 45 4.42 -4.31 -6.96
C ASN A 45 3.12 -5.12 -6.82
N ASP A 46 3.02 -6.23 -7.53
CA ASP A 46 1.92 -7.18 -7.32
C ASP A 46 2.04 -7.84 -5.94
N THR A 47 0.90 -8.25 -5.36
CA THR A 47 0.85 -8.84 -4.02
C THR A 47 1.59 -10.17 -3.90
N GLU A 48 1.84 -10.84 -5.03
CA GLU A 48 2.69 -12.05 -5.13
C GLU A 48 4.18 -11.73 -5.01
N ASN A 49 4.57 -10.47 -5.16
CA ASN A 49 5.96 -10.01 -5.04
C ASN A 49 6.22 -9.25 -3.74
N ILE A 50 5.22 -9.15 -2.85
CA ILE A 50 5.34 -8.46 -1.56
C ILE A 50 5.18 -9.47 -0.43
N GLY A 51 6.22 -9.60 0.40
CA GLY A 51 6.20 -10.43 1.59
C GLY A 51 6.17 -9.62 2.87
N VAL A 52 5.39 -10.06 3.86
CA VAL A 52 5.39 -9.48 5.22
C VAL A 52 5.43 -10.64 6.22
N ALA A 53 6.27 -10.56 7.26
CA ALA A 53 6.44 -11.62 8.27
C ALA A 53 6.56 -13.05 7.67
N GLY A 54 7.35 -13.20 6.61
CA GLY A 54 7.67 -14.49 6.00
C GLY A 54 6.61 -15.10 5.07
N GLN A 55 5.55 -14.37 4.72
CA GLN A 55 4.49 -14.84 3.81
C GLN A 55 4.18 -13.79 2.73
N LEU A 56 3.79 -14.23 1.53
CA LEU A 56 3.31 -13.33 0.50
C LEU A 56 1.97 -12.72 0.92
N ILE A 57 1.74 -11.46 0.54
CA ILE A 57 0.46 -10.80 0.78
C ILE A 57 -0.67 -11.52 0.03
N ALA A 58 -0.38 -12.05 -1.15
CA ALA A 58 -1.33 -12.87 -1.92
C ALA A 58 -1.86 -14.07 -1.11
N ASP A 59 -0.99 -14.78 -0.38
CA ASP A 59 -1.36 -15.97 0.40
C ASP A 59 -2.25 -15.63 1.61
N ARG A 60 -2.11 -14.41 2.15
CA ARG A 60 -2.86 -13.98 3.33
C ARG A 60 -4.31 -13.68 3.04
N GLN A 61 -4.57 -13.02 1.91
CA GLN A 61 -5.94 -12.64 1.51
C GLN A 61 -6.83 -13.88 1.36
N GLN A 62 -6.25 -14.98 0.87
CA GLN A 62 -6.96 -16.26 0.74
C GLN A 62 -7.24 -16.91 2.10
N SER A 63 -6.30 -16.79 3.04
CA SER A 63 -6.45 -17.33 4.41
C SER A 63 -7.49 -16.58 5.24
N ASP A 64 -7.65 -15.27 5.04
CA ASP A 64 -8.61 -14.46 5.78
C ASP A 64 -10.05 -14.66 5.26
N SER A 65 -10.23 -14.90 3.95
CA SER A 65 -11.53 -15.31 3.39
C SER A 65 -11.99 -16.68 3.91
N LEU A 66 -11.08 -17.67 3.99
CA LEU A 66 -11.43 -19.02 4.46
C LEU A 66 -11.81 -19.07 5.95
N LYS A 67 -11.16 -18.25 6.79
CA LYS A 67 -11.52 -18.10 8.21
C LYS A 67 -12.88 -17.42 8.43
N SER A 68 -13.32 -16.59 7.49
CA SER A 68 -14.64 -15.94 7.58
C SER A 68 -15.80 -16.91 7.26
N GLU A 69 -15.56 -17.90 6.40
CA GLU A 69 -16.56 -18.91 6.02
C GLU A 69 -16.70 -20.04 7.07
N GLU A 70 -15.59 -20.47 7.68
CA GLU A 70 -15.61 -21.50 8.74
C GLU A 70 -16.36 -21.03 10.01
N ASN A 71 -16.27 -19.73 10.35
CA ASN A 71 -16.96 -19.17 11.51
C ASN A 71 -18.48 -19.04 11.31
N ASN A 72 -18.95 -18.88 10.07
CA ASN A 72 -20.39 -18.77 9.77
C ASN A 72 -21.09 -20.14 9.70
N THR A 73 -20.36 -21.21 9.35
CA THR A 73 -20.93 -22.56 9.22
C THR A 73 -21.13 -23.24 10.59
N GLN A 74 -20.30 -22.91 11.59
CA GLN A 74 -20.41 -23.50 12.95
C GLN A 74 -21.48 -22.83 13.85
N GLN A 75 -22.05 -21.68 13.46
CA GLN A 75 -23.12 -21.00 14.21
C GLN A 75 -24.55 -21.36 13.76
N GLY A 76 -24.71 -21.95 12.56
CA GLY A 76 -26.02 -22.33 12.02
C GLY A 76 -26.62 -23.64 12.57
N ASP A 77 -25.82 -24.46 13.26
CA ASP A 77 -26.20 -25.82 13.68
C ASP A 77 -26.59 -25.91 15.18
N ARG A 78 -26.95 -24.78 15.81
CA ARG A 78 -27.42 -24.72 17.21
C ARG A 78 -28.81 -24.05 17.36
N LEU A 79 -29.77 -24.42 16.52
CA LEU A 79 -31.20 -24.14 16.73
C LEU A 79 -32.02 -25.42 16.64
#